data_AF-A0A368UFG6-F1
#
_entry.id   AF-A0A368UFG6-F1
#
_cell.length_a   1.000
_cell.length_b   1.000
_cell.length_c   1.000
_cell.angle_alpha   90.00
_cell.angle_beta   90.00
_cell.angle_gamma   90.00
#
_symmetry.space_group_name_H-M   'P 1'
#
loop_
_entity.id
_entity.type
_entity.pdbx_description
1 polymer ?
#
loop_
_entity_poly.entity_id
_entity_poly.type
_entity_poly.pdbx_seq_one_letter_code
_entity_poly.pdbx_strand_id
1 'polypeptide(L)'
;MNLTNFIKTVSREDFGKEFRHRAVWNPRLRTTGGRFFPDDGHLDFNPKIYEAFGVDVFRKIVRHELCHYHLYFEGKGYKHADADFKALLQAVDGLRYAPAMPQKTEKYLYRCQKCGQDYHRKRRVNTQKYRCGRCHGKLLEIKNQEI
;
A
#
# COMPACT_ATOMS: atom_id res chain seq x y z
N MET A 1 -17.22 5.33 -1.88
CA MET A 1 -17.28 5.11 -0.41
C MET A 1 -16.94 6.40 0.32
N ASN A 2 -17.75 6.84 1.30
CA ASN A 2 -17.35 7.91 2.21
C ASN A 2 -16.40 7.31 3.27
N LEU A 3 -15.11 7.62 3.16
CA LEU A 3 -14.06 7.02 3.99
C LEU A 3 -14.27 7.30 5.48
N THR A 4 -14.55 8.55 5.86
CA THR A 4 -14.71 8.90 7.28
C THR A 4 -15.89 8.16 7.91
N ASN A 5 -17.03 8.03 7.21
CA ASN A 5 -18.17 7.28 7.72
C ASN A 5 -17.86 5.78 7.84
N PHE A 6 -17.17 5.20 6.85
CA PHE A 6 -16.72 3.82 6.94
C PHE A 6 -15.86 3.56 8.17
N ILE A 7 -14.87 4.42 8.44
CA ILE A 7 -14.01 4.28 9.61
C ILE A 7 -14.79 4.46 10.92
N LYS A 8 -15.77 5.37 10.97
CA LYS A 8 -16.68 5.48 12.12
C LYS A 8 -17.44 4.18 12.38
N THR A 9 -17.94 3.54 11.33
CA THR A 9 -18.60 2.23 11.42
C THR A 9 -17.64 1.16 11.94
N VAL A 10 -16.46 1.02 11.33
CA VAL A 10 -15.42 0.06 11.76
C VAL A 10 -15.03 0.29 13.22
N SER A 11 -14.85 1.55 13.63
CA SER A 11 -14.52 1.90 15.01
C SER A 11 -15.61 1.47 16.00
N ARG A 12 -16.89 1.72 15.66
CA ARG A 12 -18.01 1.31 16.51
C ARG A 12 -18.14 -0.20 16.58
N GLU A 13 -18.07 -0.88 15.44
CA GLU A 13 -18.31 -2.32 15.34
C GLU A 13 -17.16 -3.16 15.90
N ASP A 14 -15.91 -2.80 15.60
CA ASP A 14 -14.74 -3.63 15.93
C ASP A 14 -14.08 -3.23 17.27
N PHE A 15 -14.24 -1.97 17.70
CA PHE A 15 -13.61 -1.46 18.93
C PHE A 15 -14.63 -1.07 20.01
N GLY A 16 -15.92 -0.94 19.67
CA GLY A 16 -16.91 -0.37 20.58
C GLY A 16 -16.66 1.11 20.91
N LYS A 17 -15.87 1.81 20.10
CA LYS A 17 -15.38 3.18 20.38
C LYS A 17 -15.69 4.12 19.23
N GLU A 18 -15.80 5.41 19.53
CA GLU A 18 -16.05 6.43 18.51
C GLU A 18 -14.76 6.93 17.86
N PHE A 19 -14.73 6.96 16.53
CA PHE A 19 -13.76 7.75 15.78
C PHE A 19 -14.31 9.18 15.58
N ARG A 20 -13.64 10.17 16.18
CA ARG A 20 -14.13 11.56 16.25
C ARG A 20 -13.44 12.50 15.26
N HIS A 21 -12.35 12.06 14.65
CA HIS A 21 -11.55 12.84 13.72
C HIS A 21 -11.92 12.54 12.26
N ARG A 22 -11.10 13.00 11.32
CA ARG A 22 -11.33 12.83 9.88
C ARG A 22 -10.41 11.79 9.29
N ALA A 23 -10.87 11.18 8.21
CA ALA A 23 -10.08 10.26 7.41
C ALA A 23 -10.07 10.68 5.95
N VAL A 24 -8.88 10.65 5.34
CA VAL A 24 -8.66 11.13 3.97
C VAL A 24 -7.96 10.08 3.10
N TRP A 25 -8.32 10.09 1.81
CA TRP A 25 -7.57 9.32 0.82
C TRP A 25 -6.29 10.07 0.46
N ASN A 26 -5.15 9.39 0.57
CA ASN A 26 -3.86 9.93 0.18
C ASN A 26 -3.23 9.13 -0.98
N PRO A 27 -3.38 9.57 -2.24
CA PRO A 27 -2.85 8.88 -3.40
C PRO A 27 -1.32 8.90 -3.49
N ARG A 28 -0.64 9.71 -2.64
CA ARG A 28 0.82 9.77 -2.57
C ARG A 28 1.43 8.57 -1.83
N LEU A 29 0.65 7.86 -1.01
CA LEU A 29 1.10 6.63 -0.37
C LEU A 29 1.41 5.55 -1.41
N ARG A 30 2.53 4.86 -1.23
CA ARG A 30 3.03 3.84 -2.17
C ARG A 30 3.04 2.45 -1.56
N THR A 31 3.73 2.30 -0.44
CA THR A 31 3.96 1.01 0.24
C THR A 31 3.16 0.89 1.52
N THR A 32 2.86 2.01 2.16
CA THR A 32 2.08 2.05 3.40
C THR A 32 0.58 1.98 3.08
N GLY A 33 -0.17 1.22 3.89
CA GLY A 33 -1.61 1.06 3.76
C GLY A 33 -2.40 2.24 4.34
N GLY A 34 -2.01 2.73 5.51
CA GLY A 34 -2.53 3.95 6.11
C GLY A 34 -1.57 4.53 7.16
N ARG A 35 -1.94 5.67 7.74
CA ARG A 35 -1.19 6.30 8.83
C ARG A 35 -2.12 6.98 9.81
N PHE A 36 -1.70 6.98 11.07
CA PHE A 36 -2.25 7.81 12.14
C PHE A 36 -1.34 9.01 12.43
N PHE A 37 -1.95 10.18 12.61
CA PHE A 37 -1.28 11.43 12.96
C PHE A 37 -1.69 11.88 14.37
N PRO A 38 -0.79 11.80 15.36
CA PRO A 38 -1.09 12.20 16.74
C PRO A 38 -1.46 13.67 16.92
N ASP A 39 -0.89 14.56 16.11
CA ASP A 39 -1.00 16.02 16.28
C ASP A 39 -2.45 16.53 16.12
N ASP A 40 -3.22 15.95 15.20
CA ASP A 40 -4.59 16.36 14.87
C ASP A 40 -5.57 15.18 14.80
N GLY A 41 -5.11 13.98 15.17
CA GLY A 41 -5.91 12.76 15.26
C GLY A 41 -6.40 12.18 13.93
N HIS A 42 -6.00 12.73 12.77
CA HIS A 42 -6.51 12.26 11.49
C HIS A 42 -5.87 10.94 11.06
N LEU A 43 -6.60 10.23 10.19
CA LEU A 43 -6.10 9.04 9.51
C LEU A 43 -5.98 9.31 8.01
N ASP A 44 -4.92 8.81 7.38
CA ASP A 44 -4.87 8.75 5.92
C ASP A 44 -4.64 7.34 5.39
N PHE A 45 -5.21 7.07 4.22
CA PHE A 45 -5.19 5.72 3.64
C PHE A 45 -4.80 5.75 2.17
N ASN A 46 -4.12 4.70 1.75
CA ASN A 46 -3.74 4.50 0.36
C ASN A 46 -4.94 3.97 -0.43
N PRO A 47 -5.52 4.75 -1.36
CA PRO A 47 -6.70 4.31 -2.12
C PRO A 47 -6.44 3.05 -2.94
N LYS A 48 -5.20 2.83 -3.37
CA LYS A 48 -4.80 1.68 -4.19
C LYS A 48 -4.93 0.34 -3.45
N ILE A 49 -4.91 0.35 -2.12
CA ILE A 49 -5.10 -0.86 -1.32
C ILE A 49 -6.55 -1.33 -1.42
N TYR A 50 -7.50 -0.40 -1.26
CA TYR A 50 -8.92 -0.69 -1.41
C TYR A 50 -9.22 -1.16 -2.85
N GLU A 51 -8.64 -0.50 -3.85
CA GLU A 51 -8.78 -0.89 -5.26
C GLU A 51 -8.21 -2.29 -5.55
N ALA A 52 -7.07 -2.66 -4.95
CA ALA A 52 -6.38 -3.90 -5.26
C ALA A 52 -6.87 -5.12 -4.45
N PHE A 53 -7.31 -4.91 -3.22
CA PHE A 53 -7.62 -6.00 -2.28
C PHE A 53 -9.06 -5.99 -1.75
N GLY A 54 -9.86 -4.98 -2.13
CA GLY A 54 -11.25 -4.87 -1.72
C GLY A 54 -11.45 -4.45 -0.27
N VAL A 55 -12.72 -4.45 0.15
CA VAL A 55 -13.16 -3.89 1.43
C VAL A 55 -12.69 -4.69 2.65
N ASP A 56 -12.60 -6.02 2.55
CA ASP A 56 -12.28 -6.88 3.69
C ASP A 56 -10.83 -6.67 4.15
N VAL A 57 -9.89 -6.66 3.22
CA VAL A 57 -8.48 -6.35 3.49
C VAL A 57 -8.33 -4.90 3.92
N PHE A 58 -9.07 -3.99 3.28
CA PHE A 58 -9.05 -2.58 3.67
C PHE A 58 -9.51 -2.38 5.12
N ARG A 59 -10.56 -3.09 5.56
CA ARG A 59 -11.05 -3.05 6.95
C ARG A 59 -9.96 -3.47 7.94
N LYS A 60 -9.17 -4.50 7.61
CA LYS A 60 -8.02 -4.93 8.46
C LYS A 60 -6.93 -3.88 8.59
N ILE A 61 -6.75 -3.03 7.59
CA ILE A 61 -5.80 -1.90 7.62
C ILE A 61 -6.40 -0.72 8.38
N VAL A 62 -7.70 -0.45 8.23
CA VAL A 62 -8.40 0.53 9.08
C VAL A 62 -8.30 0.15 10.56
N ARG A 63 -8.48 -1.13 10.89
CA ARG A 63 -8.28 -1.64 12.26
C ARG A 63 -6.88 -1.36 12.79
N HIS A 64 -5.84 -1.53 11.96
CA HIS A 64 -4.46 -1.19 12.35
C HIS A 64 -4.33 0.28 12.77
N GLU A 65 -4.77 1.20 11.91
CA GLU A 65 -4.69 2.63 12.21
C GLU A 65 -5.58 3.04 13.39
N LEU A 66 -6.74 2.40 13.55
CA LEU A 66 -7.60 2.61 14.72
C LEU A 66 -6.99 2.09 16.02
N CYS A 67 -6.15 1.04 15.99
CA CYS A 67 -5.40 0.63 17.17
C CYS A 67 -4.46 1.75 17.63
N HIS A 68 -3.72 2.35 16.70
CA HIS A 68 -2.87 3.51 16.99
C HIS A 68 -3.69 4.66 17.57
N TYR A 69 -4.80 5.01 16.91
CA TYR A 69 -5.67 6.10 17.29
C TYR A 69 -6.24 5.94 18.70
N HIS A 70 -6.89 4.81 19.00
CA HIS A 70 -7.59 4.61 20.27
C HIS A 70 -6.61 4.51 21.44
N LEU A 71 -5.48 3.81 21.25
CA LEU A 71 -4.47 3.70 22.30
C LEU A 71 -3.82 5.06 22.61
N TYR A 72 -3.59 5.89 21.59
CA TYR A 72 -3.07 7.23 21.79
C TYR A 72 -4.00 8.10 22.65
N PHE A 73 -5.28 8.16 22.30
CA PHE A 73 -6.27 8.94 23.07
C PHE A 73 -6.60 8.36 24.45
N GLU A 74 -6.29 7.07 24.69
CA GLU A 74 -6.37 6.43 26.00
C GLU A 74 -5.10 6.60 26.85
N GLY A 75 -4.04 7.22 26.32
CA GLY A 75 -2.76 7.35 27.01
C GLY A 75 -2.00 6.02 27.18
N LYS A 76 -2.27 5.03 26.32
CA LYS A 76 -1.65 3.70 26.33
C LYS A 76 -0.53 3.56 25.29
N GLY A 77 0.18 2.43 25.33
CA GLY A 77 1.24 2.12 24.38
C GLY A 77 0.70 1.90 22.96
N TYR A 78 0.73 2.93 22.12
CA TYR A 78 0.18 2.90 20.77
C TYR A 78 1.19 2.49 19.69
N LYS A 79 2.47 2.28 19.98
CA LYS A 79 3.48 1.93 18.97
C LYS A 79 3.55 0.42 18.76
N HIS A 80 4.04 -0.04 17.61
CA HIS A 80 4.14 -1.48 17.29
C HIS A 80 4.99 -2.29 18.29
N ALA A 81 5.88 -1.64 19.03
CA ALA A 81 6.70 -2.27 20.06
C ALA A 81 5.90 -2.60 21.33
N ASP A 82 4.84 -1.84 21.59
CA ASP A 82 4.11 -1.84 22.85
C ASP A 82 3.20 -3.06 22.97
N ALA A 83 3.04 -3.56 24.20
CA ALA A 83 2.19 -4.71 24.49
C ALA A 83 0.71 -4.42 24.21
N ASP A 84 0.24 -3.22 24.59
CA ASP A 84 -1.14 -2.79 24.36
C ASP A 84 -1.52 -2.82 22.87
N PHE A 85 -0.63 -2.31 22.01
CA PHE A 85 -0.85 -2.35 20.56
C PHE A 85 -0.95 -3.78 20.03
N LYS A 86 -0.04 -4.66 20.43
CA LYS A 86 -0.04 -6.06 19.97
C LYS A 86 -1.30 -6.79 20.40
N ALA A 87 -1.71 -6.60 21.66
CA ALA A 87 -2.91 -7.20 22.22
C ALA A 87 -4.18 -6.70 21.51
N LEU A 88 -4.32 -5.38 21.33
CA LEU A 88 -5.49 -4.80 20.67
C LEU A 88 -5.57 -5.20 19.20
N LEU A 89 -4.44 -5.15 18.47
CA LEU A 89 -4.39 -5.53 17.06
C LEU A 89 -4.84 -6.99 16.85
N GLN A 90 -4.41 -7.89 17.73
CA GLN A 90 -4.84 -9.28 17.71
C GLN A 90 -6.33 -9.42 18.00
N ALA A 91 -6.84 -8.72 19.02
CA ALA A 91 -8.25 -8.78 19.41
C ALA A 91 -9.21 -8.35 18.29
N VAL A 92 -8.80 -7.40 17.44
CA VAL A 92 -9.62 -6.92 16.32
C VAL A 92 -9.31 -7.61 14.99
N ASP A 93 -8.43 -8.61 14.95
CA ASP A 93 -7.98 -9.25 13.70
C ASP A 93 -7.50 -8.21 12.66
N GLY A 94 -6.65 -7.29 13.12
CA GLY A 94 -6.01 -6.28 12.28
C GLY A 94 -4.73 -6.79 11.63
N LEU A 95 -4.38 -6.26 10.46
CA LEU A 95 -3.12 -6.61 9.81
C LEU A 95 -1.97 -5.80 10.42
N ARG A 96 -0.89 -6.48 10.83
CA ARG A 96 0.33 -5.79 11.28
C ARG A 96 1.05 -5.07 10.14
N TYR A 97 1.01 -5.64 8.94
CA TYR A 97 1.62 -5.07 7.74
C TYR A 97 0.61 -5.11 6.60
N ALA A 98 0.58 -4.03 5.81
CA ALA A 98 -0.21 -4.01 4.58
C ALA A 98 0.30 -5.09 3.62
N PRO A 99 -0.59 -5.77 2.87
CA PRO A 99 -0.19 -6.76 1.89
C PRO A 99 0.62 -6.09 0.77
N ALA A 100 1.54 -6.86 0.18
CA ALA A 100 2.33 -6.39 -0.94
C ALA A 100 1.43 -6.13 -2.14
N MET A 101 1.36 -4.87 -2.60
CA MET A 101 0.61 -4.49 -3.79
C MET A 101 0.95 -5.42 -4.96
N PRO A 102 -0.06 -5.93 -5.69
CA PRO A 102 0.17 -6.76 -6.86
C PRO A 102 1.08 -5.99 -7.83
N GLN A 103 2.25 -6.57 -8.11
CA GLN A 103 3.19 -5.93 -9.02
C GLN A 103 2.57 -5.97 -10.41
N LYS A 104 2.34 -4.81 -11.03
CA LYS A 104 2.17 -4.79 -12.49
C LYS A 104 3.43 -5.43 -13.07
N THR A 105 3.23 -6.59 -13.67
CA THR A 105 4.20 -7.39 -14.40
C THR A 105 5.03 -6.51 -15.34
N GLU A 106 6.26 -6.92 -15.61
CA GLU A 106 7.27 -6.14 -16.32
C GLU A 106 6.70 -5.49 -17.58
N LYS A 107 6.60 -4.15 -17.56
CA LYS A 107 5.83 -3.40 -18.58
C LYS A 107 6.54 -3.24 -19.91
N TYR A 108 7.86 -3.42 -19.94
CA TYR A 108 8.68 -3.13 -21.11
C TYR A 108 9.55 -4.33 -21.44
N LEU A 109 9.41 -4.83 -22.66
CA LEU A 109 10.28 -5.84 -23.23
C LEU A 109 11.29 -5.16 -24.15
N TYR A 110 12.57 -5.49 -23.98
CA TYR A 110 13.62 -5.07 -24.89
C TYR A 110 14.30 -6.30 -25.48
N ARG A 111 14.47 -6.32 -26.81
CA ARG A 111 15.20 -7.37 -27.51
C ARG A 111 16.52 -6.83 -28.05
N CYS A 112 17.60 -7.56 -27.84
CA CYS A 112 18.87 -7.25 -28.50
C CYS A 112 18.79 -7.58 -29.99
N GLN A 113 19.14 -6.60 -30.83
CA GLN A 113 19.12 -6.77 -32.28
C GLN A 113 20.26 -7.66 -32.83
N LYS A 114 21.32 -7.91 -32.03
CA LYS A 114 22.48 -8.73 -32.44
C LYS A 114 22.38 -10.18 -32.00
N CYS A 115 22.01 -10.42 -30.75
CA CYS A 115 21.98 -11.77 -30.16
C CYS A 115 20.58 -12.27 -29.80
N GLY A 116 19.53 -11.49 -30.05
CA GLY A 116 18.16 -11.88 -29.74
C GLY A 116 17.80 -11.91 -28.25
N GLN A 117 18.74 -11.65 -27.34
CA GLN A 117 18.48 -11.69 -25.89
C GLN A 117 17.35 -10.72 -25.49
N ASP A 118 16.39 -11.27 -24.75
CA ASP A 118 15.29 -10.51 -24.17
C ASP A 118 15.63 -10.00 -22.77
N TYR A 119 15.18 -8.77 -22.50
CA TYR A 119 15.30 -8.07 -21.23
C TYR A 119 13.93 -7.50 -20.86
N HIS A 120 13.30 -8.11 -19.86
CA HIS A 120 12.09 -7.59 -19.25
C HIS A 120 12.43 -6.52 -18.21
N ARG A 121 11.75 -5.38 -18.25
CA ARG A 121 12.06 -4.22 -17.42
C ARG A 121 10.80 -3.56 -16.88
N LYS A 122 10.88 -3.12 -15.62
CA LYS A 122 9.83 -2.33 -14.95
C LYS A 122 9.82 -0.85 -15.36
N ARG A 123 10.93 -0.33 -15.88
CA ARG A 123 11.10 1.06 -16.32
C ARG A 123 11.63 1.09 -17.75
N ARG A 124 11.26 2.12 -18.52
CA ARG A 124 11.85 2.33 -19.85
C ARG A 124 13.35 2.56 -19.73
N VAL A 125 14.10 1.96 -20.65
CA VAL A 125 15.54 2.13 -20.79
C VAL A 125 15.80 3.00 -22.00
N ASN A 126 16.70 3.98 -21.87
CA ASN A 126 17.14 4.75 -23.03
C ASN A 126 18.01 3.86 -23.94
N THR A 127 17.42 3.33 -25.01
CA THR A 127 18.10 2.43 -25.97
C THR A 127 19.20 3.11 -26.77
N GLN A 128 19.28 4.45 -26.77
CA GLN A 128 20.42 5.18 -27.35
C GLN A 128 21.65 5.07 -26.45
N LYS A 129 21.47 5.14 -25.12
CA LYS A 129 22.56 5.07 -24.13
C LYS A 129 22.95 3.64 -23.77
N TYR A 130 21.98 2.76 -23.57
CA TYR A 130 22.23 1.40 -23.06
C TYR A 130 22.34 0.37 -24.18
N ARG A 131 23.06 -0.73 -23.92
CA ARG A 131 23.32 -1.83 -24.84
C ARG A 131 23.05 -3.17 -24.17
N CYS A 132 22.96 -4.23 -24.98
CA CYS A 132 22.87 -5.60 -24.50
C CYS A 132 24.07 -5.94 -23.60
N GLY A 133 23.81 -6.47 -22.40
CA GLY A 133 24.86 -6.86 -21.46
C GLY A 133 25.64 -8.12 -21.85
N ARG A 134 25.20 -8.86 -22.90
CA ARG A 134 25.91 -10.05 -23.41
C ARG A 134 26.82 -9.74 -24.60
N CYS A 135 26.34 -8.96 -25.57
CA CYS A 135 27.04 -8.78 -26.85
C CYS A 135 27.27 -7.30 -27.23
N HIS A 136 26.90 -6.37 -26.35
CA HIS A 136 26.94 -4.92 -26.58
C HIS A 136 26.13 -4.42 -27.79
N GLY A 137 25.27 -5.26 -28.36
CA GLY A 137 24.36 -4.88 -29.45
C GLY A 137 23.29 -3.88 -29.03
N LYS A 138 22.72 -3.16 -30.01
CA LYS A 138 21.60 -2.23 -29.80
C LYS A 138 20.37 -2.97 -29.25
N LEU A 139 19.63 -2.28 -28.38
CA LEU A 139 18.38 -2.77 -27.80
C LEU A 139 17.20 -2.11 -28.51
N LEU A 140 16.16 -2.88 -28.80
CA LEU A 140 14.90 -2.41 -29.36
C LEU A 140 13.77 -2.64 -28.35
N GLU A 141 12.98 -1.61 -28.04
CA GLU A 141 11.76 -1.77 -27.25
C GLU A 141 10.72 -2.51 -28.09
N ILE A 142 10.29 -3.67 -27.62
CA ILE A 142 9.19 -4.44 -28.20
C ILE A 142 7.91 -3.94 -27.52
N LYS A 143 7.12 -3.16 -28.26
CA LYS A 143 5.77 -2.81 -27.82
C LYS A 143 4.88 -4.02 -28.08
N ASN A 144 4.39 -4.68 -27.04
CA ASN A 144 3.28 -5.60 -27.23
C ASN A 144 2.09 -4.78 -27.72
N GLN A 145 1.58 -5.08 -28.91
CA GLN A 145 0.23 -4.70 -29.27
C GLN A 145 -0.71 -5.49 -28.35
N GLU A 146 -1.63 -4.77 -27.70
CA GLU A 146 -2.68 -5.33 -26.86
C GLU A 146 -3.48 -6.36 -27.70
N ILE A 147 -3.62 -7.58 -27.17
CA ILE A 147 -4.74 -8.48 -27.49
C ILE A 147 -5.81 -8.19 -26.46
#